data_AF-A0A8H7Q532-F1
#
_entry.id   AF-A0A8H7Q532-F1
#
_cell.length_a   1.000
_cell.length_b   1.000
_cell.length_c   1.000
_cell.angle_alpha   90.00
_cell.angle_beta   90.00
_cell.angle_gamma   90.00
#
_symmetry.space_group_name_H-M   'P 1'
#
loop_
_entity.id
_entity.type
_entity.pdbx_description
1 polymer ?
#
loop_
_entity_poly.entity_id
_entity_poly.type
_entity_poly.pdbx_seq_one_letter_code
_entity_poly.pdbx_strand_id
1 'polypeptide(L)'
;MNQSSSGPISEKDLQIQQNENILLEPFRYLCEHPGKDIRTQLIEAFDYYMHVPADELRTIKRITEMLHNASLLVDDVEDDSDLRRGVPVAHKIYGIAQTVNCANYVYFLALNEILKLGNAQMVDIYTEELINLHKGQGMELFWRDSLTCPTQEEYIEMVNNKTGGLLRLGVKLMQVASQTDRDFTSLVNKIGIHFQVRDDYMNLQSQQYADNKGFCEDFTEGKFSFPVIHSIRTDPSNRQLLNILKQKSTSVELKRFGLQLLEKTDTFNYCLEFLSDMEQQARDEIHQLGTNPKLEKILDLLSVAKSP
;
A
#
# COMPACT_ATOMS: atom_id res chain seq x y z
N MET A 1 -22.87 -41.26 -4.74
CA MET A 1 -22.48 -40.72 -6.06
C MET A 1 -23.52 -39.68 -6.45
N ASN A 2 -23.32 -38.41 -6.07
CA ASN A 2 -24.15 -37.31 -6.58
C ASN A 2 -23.34 -36.63 -7.68
N GLN A 3 -23.67 -36.95 -8.93
CA GLN A 3 -23.22 -36.18 -10.08
C GLN A 3 -24.03 -34.87 -10.09
N SER A 4 -23.39 -33.77 -9.71
CA SER A 4 -23.88 -32.43 -9.97
C SER A 4 -23.78 -32.18 -11.48
N SER A 5 -24.90 -32.33 -12.17
CA SER A 5 -25.06 -31.98 -13.57
C SER A 5 -25.01 -30.45 -13.76
N SER A 6 -23.85 -29.91 -14.10
CA SER A 6 -23.76 -28.59 -14.71
C SER A 6 -24.28 -28.70 -16.14
N GLY A 7 -25.48 -28.18 -16.41
CA GLY A 7 -26.01 -28.06 -17.78
C GLY A 7 -25.11 -27.21 -18.67
N PRO A 8 -25.25 -27.29 -20.02
CA PRO A 8 -24.43 -26.50 -20.94
C PRO A 8 -24.62 -25.00 -20.68
N ILE A 9 -23.51 -24.28 -20.54
CA ILE A 9 -23.47 -22.82 -20.36
C ILE A 9 -24.09 -22.17 -21.61
N SER A 10 -25.01 -21.21 -21.44
CA SER A 10 -25.65 -20.55 -22.59
C SER A 10 -24.64 -19.67 -23.35
N GLU A 11 -24.84 -19.46 -24.66
CA GLU A 11 -24.00 -18.54 -25.46
C GLU A 11 -23.93 -17.13 -24.86
N LYS A 12 -25.03 -16.68 -24.23
CA LYS A 12 -25.10 -15.39 -23.55
C LYS A 12 -24.20 -15.35 -22.32
N ASP A 13 -24.17 -16.42 -21.53
CA ASP A 13 -23.32 -16.51 -20.33
C ASP A 13 -21.84 -16.60 -20.71
N LEU A 14 -21.52 -17.30 -21.81
CA LEU A 14 -20.16 -17.34 -22.37
C LEU A 14 -19.71 -15.94 -22.82
N GLN A 15 -20.58 -15.18 -23.49
CA GLN A 15 -20.27 -13.81 -23.92
C GLN A 15 -20.08 -12.87 -22.72
N ILE A 16 -20.90 -12.98 -21.68
CA ILE A 16 -20.73 -12.21 -20.44
C ILE A 16 -19.38 -12.54 -19.81
N GLN A 17 -19.05 -13.83 -19.69
CA GLN A 17 -17.78 -14.26 -19.12
C GLN A 17 -16.57 -13.77 -19.94
N GLN A 18 -16.67 -13.77 -21.28
CA GLN A 18 -15.64 -13.21 -22.15
C GLN A 18 -15.49 -11.69 -21.94
N ASN A 19 -16.59 -10.95 -21.84
CA ASN A 19 -16.55 -9.52 -21.58
C ASN A 19 -15.92 -9.21 -20.21
N GLU A 20 -16.31 -9.93 -19.16
CA GLU A 20 -15.70 -9.82 -17.83
C GLU A 20 -14.19 -10.12 -17.85
N ASN A 21 -13.77 -11.12 -18.64
CA ASN A 21 -12.36 -11.43 -18.79
C ASN A 21 -11.59 -10.26 -19.39
N ILE A 22 -12.12 -9.62 -20.45
CA ILE A 22 -11.50 -8.46 -21.10
C ILE A 22 -11.37 -7.29 -20.11
N LEU A 23 -12.43 -7.00 -19.36
CA LEU A 23 -12.43 -5.89 -18.40
C LEU A 23 -11.43 -6.08 -17.26
N LEU A 24 -11.06 -7.32 -16.94
CA LEU A 24 -10.17 -7.68 -15.85
C LEU A 24 -8.74 -8.02 -16.29
N GLU A 25 -8.40 -7.91 -17.59
CA GLU A 25 -7.06 -8.23 -18.09
C GLU A 25 -5.94 -7.47 -17.35
N PRO A 26 -6.00 -6.12 -17.19
CA PRO A 26 -4.96 -5.40 -16.45
C PRO A 26 -4.81 -5.87 -14.99
N PHE A 27 -5.93 -6.16 -14.32
CA PHE A 27 -5.93 -6.64 -12.95
C PHE A 27 -5.34 -8.05 -12.82
N ARG A 28 -5.70 -8.95 -13.74
CA ARG A 28 -5.16 -10.32 -13.76
C ARG A 28 -3.67 -10.33 -14.06
N TYR A 29 -3.23 -9.52 -15.03
CA TYR A 29 -1.81 -9.33 -15.33
C TYR A 29 -1.00 -8.97 -14.08
N LEU A 30 -1.50 -8.02 -13.27
CA LEU A 30 -0.86 -7.66 -12.01
C LEU A 30 -0.88 -8.81 -10.98
N CYS A 31 -1.97 -9.57 -10.91
CA CYS A 31 -2.11 -10.69 -9.97
C CYS A 31 -1.23 -11.89 -10.32
N GLU A 32 -0.91 -12.10 -11.60
CA GLU A 32 0.02 -13.16 -12.06
C GLU A 32 1.46 -12.95 -11.59
N HIS A 33 1.80 -11.73 -11.17
CA HIS A 33 3.09 -11.37 -10.63
C HIS A 33 2.93 -11.04 -9.15
N PRO A 34 2.79 -12.01 -8.23
CA PRO A 34 2.49 -11.74 -6.84
C PRO A 34 3.64 -11.02 -6.11
N GLY A 35 3.27 -10.11 -5.21
CA GLY A 35 4.21 -9.46 -4.30
C GLY A 35 4.52 -10.31 -3.06
N LYS A 36 5.11 -9.70 -2.02
CA LYS A 36 5.41 -10.35 -0.74
C LYS A 36 4.18 -10.69 0.12
N ASP A 37 2.98 -10.35 -0.35
CA ASP A 37 1.68 -10.62 0.27
C ASP A 37 1.60 -10.31 1.78
N ILE A 38 2.16 -9.17 2.18
CA ILE A 38 2.26 -8.79 3.59
C ILE A 38 0.89 -8.41 4.17
N ARG A 39 -0.03 -7.89 3.35
CA ARG A 39 -1.38 -7.48 3.78
C ARG A 39 -2.24 -8.66 4.18
N THR A 40 -2.24 -9.74 3.40
CA THR A 40 -2.99 -10.96 3.75
C THR A 40 -2.39 -11.62 4.98
N GLN A 41 -1.06 -11.66 5.11
CA GLN A 41 -0.39 -12.11 6.34
C GLN A 41 -0.77 -11.25 7.56
N LEU A 42 -0.87 -9.93 7.42
CA LEU A 42 -1.32 -9.04 8.49
C LEU A 42 -2.76 -9.35 8.90
N ILE A 43 -3.68 -9.50 7.96
CA ILE A 43 -5.07 -9.91 8.24
C ILE A 43 -5.10 -11.24 9.01
N GLU A 44 -4.32 -12.25 8.59
CA GLU A 44 -4.21 -13.53 9.28
C GLU A 44 -3.59 -13.45 10.67
N ALA A 45 -2.69 -12.48 10.86
CA ALA A 45 -2.07 -12.24 12.15
C ALA A 45 -3.05 -11.56 13.10
N PHE A 46 -3.84 -10.59 12.63
CA PHE A 46 -4.91 -9.97 13.42
C PHE A 46 -6.03 -10.95 13.77
N ASP A 47 -6.29 -11.96 12.93
CA ASP A 47 -7.29 -12.99 13.21
C ASP A 47 -6.94 -13.84 14.44
N TYR A 48 -5.66 -13.88 14.83
CA TYR A 48 -5.23 -14.49 16.09
C TYR A 48 -5.92 -13.87 17.31
N TYR A 49 -6.25 -12.57 17.26
CA TYR A 49 -6.98 -11.90 18.33
C TYR A 49 -8.50 -11.97 18.16
N MET A 50 -8.99 -11.97 16.93
CA MET A 50 -10.38 -11.72 16.61
C MET A 50 -11.20 -12.99 16.36
N HIS A 51 -10.58 -14.08 15.92
CA HIS A 51 -11.25 -15.36 15.63
C HIS A 51 -12.48 -15.19 14.72
N VAL A 52 -12.28 -14.48 13.60
CA VAL A 52 -13.35 -14.15 12.66
C VAL A 52 -13.92 -15.44 12.03
N PRO A 53 -15.25 -15.54 11.81
CA PRO A 53 -15.83 -16.66 11.08
C PRO A 53 -15.15 -16.91 9.74
N ALA A 54 -14.80 -18.16 9.44
CA ALA A 54 -13.89 -18.50 8.34
C ALA A 54 -14.37 -18.00 6.95
N ASP A 55 -15.69 -18.00 6.70
CA ASP A 55 -16.25 -17.52 5.43
C ASP A 55 -16.23 -15.99 5.32
N GLU A 56 -16.45 -15.28 6.43
CA GLU A 56 -16.30 -13.81 6.48
C GLU A 56 -14.84 -13.40 6.34
N LEU A 57 -13.92 -14.09 7.03
CA LEU A 57 -12.48 -13.86 6.91
C LEU A 57 -11.99 -14.07 5.47
N ARG A 58 -12.46 -15.12 4.78
CA ARG A 58 -12.13 -15.36 3.36
C ARG A 58 -12.60 -14.21 2.48
N THR A 59 -13.81 -13.71 2.73
CA THR A 59 -14.37 -12.58 1.98
C THR A 59 -13.60 -11.29 2.24
N ILE A 60 -13.26 -10.98 3.50
CA ILE A 60 -12.49 -9.80 3.90
C ILE A 60 -11.09 -9.81 3.28
N LYS A 61 -10.40 -10.96 3.28
CA LYS A 61 -9.10 -11.12 2.60
C LYS A 61 -9.20 -10.79 1.12
N ARG A 62 -10.17 -11.42 0.42
CA ARG A 62 -10.40 -11.17 -1.01
C ARG A 62 -10.68 -9.71 -1.31
N ILE A 63 -11.52 -9.04 -0.50
CA ILE A 63 -11.81 -7.61 -0.65
C ILE A 63 -10.53 -6.79 -0.49
N THR A 64 -9.73 -7.06 0.53
CA THR A 64 -8.48 -6.33 0.78
C THR A 64 -7.49 -6.51 -0.37
N GLU A 65 -7.36 -7.73 -0.90
CA GLU A 65 -6.50 -8.03 -2.06
C GLU A 65 -6.99 -7.36 -3.34
N MET A 66 -8.31 -7.36 -3.60
CA MET A 66 -8.92 -6.68 -4.73
C MET A 66 -8.62 -5.18 -4.69
N LEU A 67 -8.87 -4.54 -3.55
CA LEU A 67 -8.63 -3.12 -3.37
C LEU A 67 -7.14 -2.78 -3.44
N HIS A 68 -6.27 -3.61 -2.87
CA HIS A 68 -4.83 -3.38 -2.91
C HIS A 68 -4.29 -3.42 -4.35
N ASN A 69 -4.65 -4.46 -5.11
CA ASN A 69 -4.16 -4.57 -6.48
C ASN A 69 -4.81 -3.51 -7.39
N ALA A 70 -6.08 -3.17 -7.19
CA ALA A 70 -6.72 -2.08 -7.89
C ALA A 70 -6.06 -0.73 -7.59
N SER A 71 -5.71 -0.45 -6.33
CA SER A 71 -5.02 0.80 -5.97
C SER A 71 -3.63 0.89 -6.59
N LEU A 72 -2.90 -0.22 -6.70
CA LEU A 72 -1.60 -0.25 -7.39
C LEU A 72 -1.72 0.11 -8.88
N LEU A 73 -2.77 -0.36 -9.56
CA LEU A 73 -3.00 0.00 -10.97
C LEU A 73 -3.23 1.50 -11.16
N VAL A 74 -3.91 2.15 -10.22
CA VAL A 74 -4.16 3.60 -10.25
C VAL A 74 -2.89 4.37 -9.86
N ASP A 75 -2.24 3.98 -8.77
CA ASP A 75 -1.00 4.60 -8.24
C ASP A 75 0.11 4.57 -9.31
N ASP A 76 0.36 3.42 -9.95
CA ASP A 76 1.36 3.30 -11.02
C ASP A 76 1.05 4.25 -12.20
N VAL A 77 -0.22 4.56 -12.48
CA VAL A 77 -0.62 5.54 -13.51
C VAL A 77 -0.40 6.97 -13.02
N GLU A 78 -0.79 7.26 -11.78
CA GLU A 78 -0.68 8.60 -11.18
C GLU A 78 0.77 9.03 -10.99
N ASP A 79 1.68 8.07 -10.78
CA ASP A 79 3.12 8.26 -10.59
C ASP A 79 3.95 8.12 -11.86
N ASP A 80 3.33 7.71 -12.98
CA ASP A 80 4.02 7.39 -14.25
C ASP A 80 5.17 6.38 -14.06
N SER A 81 4.96 5.40 -13.18
CA SER A 81 5.95 4.36 -12.86
C SER A 81 6.26 3.50 -14.10
N ASP A 82 7.46 2.92 -14.14
CA ASP A 82 7.88 2.05 -15.24
C ASP A 82 7.69 0.56 -14.91
N LEU A 83 8.00 0.18 -13.66
CA LEU A 83 8.00 -1.21 -13.22
C LEU A 83 7.16 -1.42 -11.95
N ARG A 84 6.53 -2.59 -11.87
CA ARG A 84 5.88 -3.11 -10.68
C ARG A 84 6.27 -4.56 -10.52
N ARG A 85 6.86 -4.92 -9.36
CA ARG A 85 7.28 -6.30 -9.04
C ARG A 85 8.21 -6.90 -10.11
N GLY A 86 9.09 -6.06 -10.70
CA GLY A 86 10.10 -6.46 -11.68
C GLY A 86 9.59 -6.63 -13.11
N VAL A 87 8.32 -6.31 -13.38
CA VAL A 87 7.72 -6.35 -14.73
C VAL A 87 7.12 -5.00 -15.12
N PRO A 88 6.92 -4.71 -16.42
CA PRO A 88 6.30 -3.47 -16.86
C PRO A 88 4.94 -3.24 -16.20
N VAL A 89 4.64 -2.01 -15.80
CA VAL A 89 3.32 -1.68 -15.24
C VAL A 89 2.20 -1.88 -16.27
N ALA A 90 1.01 -2.23 -15.79
CA ALA A 90 -0.12 -2.59 -16.65
C ALA A 90 -0.48 -1.50 -17.66
N HIS A 91 -0.39 -0.22 -17.28
CA HIS A 91 -0.78 0.88 -18.15
C HIS A 91 0.16 1.09 -19.35
N LYS A 92 1.41 0.59 -19.28
CA LYS A 92 2.34 0.59 -20.43
C LYS A 92 2.04 -0.54 -21.42
N ILE A 93 1.25 -1.56 -21.02
CA ILE A 93 0.83 -2.69 -21.85
C ILE A 93 -0.58 -2.45 -22.42
N TYR A 94 -1.55 -2.15 -21.55
CA TYR A 94 -2.98 -2.05 -21.89
C TYR A 94 -3.43 -0.61 -22.16
N GLY A 95 -2.59 0.37 -21.84
CA GLY A 95 -2.91 1.80 -21.93
C GLY A 95 -3.61 2.32 -20.69
N ILE A 96 -3.37 3.60 -20.38
CA ILE A 96 -3.90 4.32 -19.22
C ILE A 96 -5.42 4.16 -19.08
N ALA A 97 -6.17 4.38 -20.15
CA ALA A 97 -7.64 4.36 -20.12
C ALA A 97 -8.20 3.00 -19.67
N GLN A 98 -7.64 1.89 -20.19
CA GLN A 98 -8.10 0.55 -19.82
C GLN A 98 -7.68 0.22 -18.38
N THR A 99 -6.46 0.55 -17.98
CA THR A 99 -5.97 0.29 -16.63
C THR A 99 -6.78 1.02 -15.57
N VAL A 100 -7.04 2.32 -15.74
CA VAL A 100 -7.85 3.10 -14.80
C VAL A 100 -9.29 2.59 -14.73
N ASN A 101 -9.90 2.30 -15.88
CA ASN A 101 -11.26 1.75 -15.90
C ASN A 101 -11.34 0.38 -15.22
N CYS A 102 -10.37 -0.50 -15.46
CA CYS A 102 -10.25 -1.81 -14.83
C CYS A 102 -10.14 -1.68 -13.30
N ALA A 103 -9.26 -0.80 -12.81
CA ALA A 103 -9.08 -0.58 -11.38
C ALA A 103 -10.36 -0.07 -10.71
N ASN A 104 -11.01 0.94 -11.31
CA ASN A 104 -12.27 1.48 -10.82
C ASN A 104 -13.38 0.43 -10.81
N TYR A 105 -13.43 -0.42 -11.85
CA TYR A 105 -14.37 -1.54 -11.90
C TYR A 105 -14.14 -2.50 -10.72
N VAL A 106 -12.90 -2.85 -10.44
CA VAL A 106 -12.55 -3.73 -9.30
C VAL A 106 -12.90 -3.10 -7.94
N TYR A 107 -12.79 -1.77 -7.77
CA TYR A 107 -13.29 -1.11 -6.57
C TYR A 107 -14.78 -1.38 -6.35
N PHE A 108 -15.62 -1.26 -7.39
CA PHE A 108 -17.05 -1.56 -7.27
C PHE A 108 -17.35 -3.05 -7.12
N LEU A 109 -16.54 -3.94 -7.70
CA LEU A 109 -16.65 -5.37 -7.43
C LEU A 109 -16.36 -5.68 -5.95
N ALA A 110 -15.37 -5.02 -5.35
CA ALA A 110 -15.06 -5.16 -3.93
C ALA A 110 -16.21 -4.65 -3.05
N LEU A 111 -16.84 -3.51 -3.40
CA LEU A 111 -18.05 -3.02 -2.74
C LEU A 111 -19.21 -4.04 -2.85
N ASN A 112 -19.39 -4.66 -4.01
CA ASN A 112 -20.40 -5.69 -4.20
C ASN A 112 -20.15 -6.92 -3.30
N GLU A 113 -18.88 -7.28 -3.05
CA GLU A 113 -18.55 -8.33 -2.09
C GLU A 113 -18.81 -7.92 -0.63
N ILE A 114 -18.56 -6.66 -0.26
CA ILE A 114 -18.94 -6.11 1.05
C ILE A 114 -20.46 -6.19 1.26
N LEU A 115 -21.25 -5.80 0.26
CA LEU A 115 -22.71 -5.83 0.35
C LEU A 115 -23.28 -7.24 0.61
N LYS A 116 -22.62 -8.28 0.09
CA LYS A 116 -23.01 -9.68 0.32
C LYS A 116 -22.82 -10.15 1.76
N LEU A 117 -22.01 -9.46 2.55
CA LEU A 117 -21.86 -9.74 4.00
C LEU A 117 -23.09 -9.31 4.81
N GLY A 118 -23.99 -8.51 4.22
CA GLY A 118 -25.29 -8.19 4.82
C GLY A 118 -25.24 -7.29 6.06
N ASN A 119 -24.10 -6.63 6.31
CA ASN A 119 -23.91 -5.74 7.45
C ASN A 119 -23.66 -4.29 6.98
N ALA A 120 -24.60 -3.38 7.29
CA ALA A 120 -24.53 -1.98 6.87
C ALA A 120 -23.28 -1.26 7.42
N GLN A 121 -22.83 -1.60 8.63
CA GLN A 121 -21.64 -1.02 9.23
C GLN A 121 -20.38 -1.32 8.40
N MET A 122 -20.31 -2.49 7.75
CA MET A 122 -19.18 -2.82 6.87
C MET A 122 -19.15 -1.96 5.61
N VAL A 123 -20.32 -1.53 5.11
CA VAL A 123 -20.41 -0.58 3.98
C VAL A 123 -19.92 0.80 4.42
N ASP A 124 -20.32 1.26 5.61
CA ASP A 124 -19.87 2.54 6.16
C ASP A 124 -18.34 2.57 6.32
N ILE A 125 -17.76 1.49 6.89
CA ILE A 125 -16.30 1.33 7.03
C ILE A 125 -15.63 1.33 5.66
N TYR A 126 -16.16 0.59 4.68
CA TYR A 126 -15.63 0.59 3.31
C TYR A 126 -15.60 2.01 2.74
N THR A 127 -16.73 2.72 2.80
CA THR A 127 -16.83 4.07 2.25
C THR A 127 -15.88 5.05 2.96
N GLU A 128 -15.81 5.02 4.29
CA GLU A 128 -14.94 5.90 5.07
C GLU A 128 -13.46 5.66 4.75
N GLU A 129 -13.00 4.40 4.75
CA GLU A 129 -11.58 4.11 4.52
C GLU A 129 -11.17 4.33 3.06
N LEU A 130 -12.07 4.14 2.08
CA LEU A 130 -11.79 4.53 0.70
C LEU A 130 -11.71 6.05 0.54
N ILE A 131 -12.54 6.83 1.26
CA ILE A 131 -12.42 8.29 1.30
C ILE A 131 -11.06 8.69 1.91
N ASN A 132 -10.65 8.06 3.01
CA ASN A 132 -9.36 8.33 3.64
C ASN A 132 -8.20 7.98 2.69
N LEU A 133 -8.25 6.84 2.00
CA LEU A 133 -7.25 6.45 1.00
C LEU A 133 -7.07 7.56 -0.05
N HIS A 134 -8.16 8.07 -0.61
CA HIS A 134 -8.10 9.13 -1.64
C HIS A 134 -7.67 10.49 -1.07
N LYS A 135 -8.02 10.82 0.18
CA LYS A 135 -7.49 12.01 0.86
C LYS A 135 -5.97 11.94 1.01
N GLY A 136 -5.46 10.79 1.44
CA GLY A 136 -4.02 10.54 1.55
C GLY A 136 -3.33 10.69 0.20
N GLN A 137 -3.78 9.95 -0.80
CA GLN A 137 -3.23 10.02 -2.16
C GLN A 137 -3.29 11.45 -2.72
N GLY A 138 -4.42 12.13 -2.59
CA GLY A 138 -4.60 13.49 -3.10
C GLY A 138 -3.64 14.50 -2.48
N MET A 139 -3.34 14.39 -1.18
CA MET A 139 -2.37 15.26 -0.52
C MET A 139 -0.93 14.98 -0.97
N GLU A 140 -0.56 13.72 -1.14
CA GLU A 140 0.75 13.34 -1.67
C GLU A 140 0.96 13.90 -3.10
N LEU A 141 -0.03 13.73 -3.97
CA LEU A 141 -0.04 14.29 -5.33
C LEU A 141 0.03 15.81 -5.31
N PHE A 142 -0.74 16.47 -4.43
CA PHE A 142 -0.71 17.92 -4.28
C PHE A 142 0.68 18.42 -3.90
N TRP A 143 1.34 17.81 -2.91
CA TRP A 143 2.68 18.21 -2.50
C TRP A 143 3.69 18.01 -3.62
N ARG A 144 3.68 16.84 -4.26
CA ARG A 144 4.52 16.49 -5.41
C ARG A 144 4.39 17.51 -6.54
N ASP A 145 3.17 17.79 -6.99
CA ASP A 145 2.92 18.58 -8.19
C ASP A 145 2.92 20.10 -7.93
N SER A 146 2.69 20.54 -6.68
CA SER A 146 2.92 21.93 -6.26
C SER A 146 4.37 22.21 -5.83
N LEU A 147 5.19 21.17 -5.72
CA LEU A 147 6.56 21.21 -5.18
C LEU A 147 6.61 21.79 -3.75
N THR A 148 5.60 21.48 -2.94
CA THR A 148 5.47 21.93 -1.55
C THR A 148 5.86 20.80 -0.60
N CYS A 149 7.01 20.90 0.05
CA CYS A 149 7.47 19.88 1.00
C CYS A 149 6.59 19.89 2.27
N PRO A 150 5.88 18.79 2.61
CA PRO A 150 5.09 18.70 3.84
C PRO A 150 5.99 18.65 5.07
N THR A 151 5.43 18.95 6.24
CA THR A 151 6.01 18.63 7.54
C THR A 151 6.01 17.12 7.76
N GLN A 152 6.76 16.67 8.76
CA GLN A 152 6.75 15.26 9.12
C GLN A 152 5.36 14.85 9.64
N GLU A 153 4.71 15.69 10.43
CA GLU A 153 3.39 15.44 10.98
C GLU A 153 2.33 15.32 9.87
N GLU A 154 2.35 16.24 8.90
CA GLU A 154 1.48 16.17 7.72
C GLU A 154 1.74 14.90 6.91
N TYR A 155 3.01 14.52 6.70
CA TYR A 155 3.34 13.27 6.03
C TYR A 155 2.77 12.05 6.78
N ILE A 156 2.91 11.98 8.11
CA ILE A 156 2.36 10.88 8.91
C ILE A 156 0.82 10.82 8.81
N GLU A 157 0.14 11.97 8.81
CA GLU A 157 -1.31 12.02 8.58
C GLU A 157 -1.68 11.50 7.18
N MET A 158 -0.94 11.92 6.15
CA MET A 158 -1.12 11.42 4.79
C MET A 158 -0.92 9.89 4.72
N VAL A 159 0.13 9.36 5.34
CA VAL A 159 0.42 7.92 5.38
C VAL A 159 -0.68 7.14 6.10
N ASN A 160 -1.17 7.66 7.23
CA ASN A 160 -2.31 7.07 7.93
C ASN A 160 -3.54 7.00 7.01
N ASN A 161 -3.75 8.00 6.17
CA ASN A 161 -4.85 8.02 5.21
C ASN A 161 -4.62 7.05 4.03
N LYS A 162 -3.47 7.14 3.33
CA LYS A 162 -3.13 6.35 2.14
C LYS A 162 -2.88 4.87 2.45
N THR A 163 -1.82 4.57 3.20
CA THR A 163 -1.38 3.19 3.48
C THR A 163 -2.12 2.60 4.67
N GLY A 164 -2.32 3.41 5.71
CA GLY A 164 -3.09 3.01 6.89
C GLY A 164 -4.56 2.74 6.57
N GLY A 165 -5.17 3.47 5.63
CA GLY A 165 -6.60 3.32 5.28
C GLY A 165 -6.97 1.92 4.83
N LEU A 166 -6.18 1.33 3.93
CA LEU A 166 -6.48 -0.01 3.43
C LEU A 166 -6.21 -1.11 4.48
N LEU A 167 -5.20 -0.94 5.34
CA LEU A 167 -4.94 -1.86 6.45
C LEU A 167 -6.05 -1.77 7.52
N ARG A 168 -6.45 -0.53 7.87
CA ARG A 168 -7.58 -0.26 8.78
C ARG A 168 -8.87 -0.84 8.24
N LEU A 169 -9.14 -0.74 6.94
CA LEU A 169 -10.32 -1.34 6.32
C LEU A 169 -10.40 -2.83 6.67
N GLY A 170 -9.34 -3.60 6.40
CA GLY A 170 -9.30 -5.03 6.71
C GLY A 170 -9.56 -5.31 8.20
N VAL A 171 -8.86 -4.60 9.09
CA VAL A 171 -8.97 -4.79 10.55
C VAL A 171 -10.36 -4.38 11.08
N LYS A 172 -10.91 -3.25 10.65
CA LYS A 172 -12.24 -2.79 11.07
C LYS A 172 -13.34 -3.73 10.58
N LEU A 173 -13.25 -4.25 9.36
CA LEU A 173 -14.19 -5.27 8.86
C LEU A 173 -14.12 -6.54 9.73
N MET A 174 -12.92 -6.97 10.11
CA MET A 174 -12.74 -8.11 11.02
C MET A 174 -13.29 -7.83 12.43
N GLN A 175 -13.14 -6.62 12.94
CA GLN A 175 -13.72 -6.25 14.25
C GLN A 175 -15.25 -6.37 14.23
N VAL A 176 -15.90 -5.91 13.17
CA VAL A 176 -17.35 -6.06 13.00
C VAL A 176 -17.74 -7.54 12.86
N ALA A 177 -17.02 -8.31 12.05
CA ALA A 177 -17.28 -9.73 11.83
C ALA A 177 -17.09 -10.60 13.08
N SER A 178 -16.08 -10.29 13.89
CA SER A 178 -15.79 -11.00 15.16
C SER A 178 -16.62 -10.53 16.35
N GLN A 179 -17.30 -9.38 16.23
CA GLN A 179 -18.02 -8.75 17.34
C GLN A 179 -17.13 -8.47 18.56
N THR A 180 -15.85 -8.18 18.32
CA THR A 180 -14.91 -7.83 19.39
C THR A 180 -15.10 -6.39 19.83
N ASP A 181 -15.06 -6.14 21.15
CA ASP A 181 -15.08 -4.78 21.72
C ASP A 181 -13.68 -4.13 21.75
N ARG A 182 -12.64 -4.88 21.36
CA ARG A 182 -11.26 -4.37 21.34
C ARG A 182 -11.02 -3.52 20.10
N ASP A 183 -10.38 -2.37 20.29
CA ASP A 183 -9.95 -1.51 19.19
C ASP A 183 -8.50 -1.82 18.79
N PHE A 184 -8.29 -2.17 17.53
CA PHE A 184 -6.97 -2.44 16.95
C PHE A 184 -6.50 -1.31 16.02
N THR A 185 -7.25 -0.22 15.92
CA THR A 185 -6.98 0.92 15.01
C THR A 185 -5.62 1.57 15.30
N SER A 186 -5.28 1.75 16.57
CA SER A 186 -4.00 2.33 16.99
C SER A 186 -2.82 1.47 16.52
N LEU A 187 -2.87 0.15 16.77
CA LEU A 187 -1.82 -0.79 16.37
C LEU A 187 -1.66 -0.85 14.85
N VAL A 188 -2.76 -0.99 14.10
CA VAL A 188 -2.68 -1.08 12.63
C VAL A 188 -2.16 0.22 12.01
N ASN A 189 -2.43 1.38 12.61
CA ASN A 189 -1.86 2.65 12.18
C ASN A 189 -0.34 2.69 12.39
N LYS A 190 0.16 2.26 13.56
CA LYS A 190 1.62 2.16 13.80
C LYS A 190 2.31 1.24 12.81
N ILE A 191 1.72 0.06 12.55
CA ILE A 191 2.22 -0.87 11.53
C ILE A 191 2.20 -0.22 10.15
N GLY A 192 1.13 0.51 9.80
CA GLY A 192 1.01 1.20 8.52
C GLY A 192 2.07 2.30 8.32
N ILE A 193 2.33 3.10 9.35
CA ILE A 193 3.39 4.13 9.36
C ILE A 193 4.76 3.47 9.18
N HIS A 194 5.07 2.46 10.00
CA HIS A 194 6.32 1.72 9.90
C HIS A 194 6.50 1.13 8.49
N PHE A 195 5.46 0.50 7.95
CA PHE A 195 5.47 -0.11 6.63
C PHE A 195 5.78 0.91 5.52
N GLN A 196 5.16 2.10 5.57
CA GLN A 196 5.39 3.13 4.55
C GLN A 196 6.78 3.75 4.65
N VAL A 197 7.20 4.16 5.84
CA VAL A 197 8.54 4.76 6.03
C VAL A 197 9.64 3.76 5.65
N ARG A 198 9.40 2.47 5.89
CA ARG A 198 10.29 1.40 5.44
C ARG A 198 10.32 1.29 3.91
N ASP A 199 9.17 1.40 3.24
CA ASP A 199 9.09 1.33 1.78
C ASP A 199 9.85 2.50 1.14
N ASP A 200 9.67 3.71 1.68
CA ASP A 200 10.39 4.93 1.30
C ASP A 200 11.92 4.80 1.50
N TYR A 201 12.34 4.28 2.66
CA TYR A 201 13.75 4.02 2.93
C TYR A 201 14.34 2.99 1.95
N MET A 202 13.63 1.88 1.73
CA MET A 202 14.09 0.79 0.86
C MET A 202 14.13 1.21 -0.61
N ASN A 203 13.25 2.11 -1.07
CA ASN A 203 13.28 2.68 -2.42
C ASN A 203 14.66 3.29 -2.75
N LEU A 204 15.31 3.88 -1.74
CA LEU A 204 16.56 4.61 -1.87
C LEU A 204 17.81 3.81 -1.46
N GLN A 205 17.66 2.74 -0.67
CA GLN A 205 18.79 1.99 -0.07
C GLN A 205 18.88 0.51 -0.49
N SER A 206 17.90 -0.04 -1.21
CA SER A 206 17.87 -1.49 -1.52
C SER A 206 18.06 -1.78 -3.01
N GLN A 207 19.06 -2.62 -3.33
CA GLN A 207 19.25 -3.14 -4.69
C GLN A 207 18.05 -3.97 -5.16
N GLN A 208 17.45 -4.77 -4.27
CA GLN A 208 16.25 -5.55 -4.60
C GLN A 208 15.08 -4.64 -5.00
N TYR A 209 14.93 -3.48 -4.35
CA TYR A 209 13.91 -2.51 -4.74
C TYR A 209 14.26 -1.86 -6.08
N ALA A 210 15.53 -1.52 -6.29
CA ALA A 210 16.01 -0.99 -7.56
C ALA A 210 15.70 -1.93 -8.74
N ASP A 211 15.82 -3.24 -8.53
CA ASP A 211 15.51 -4.26 -9.56
C ASP A 211 13.99 -4.43 -9.79
N ASN A 212 13.17 -4.21 -8.76
CA ASN A 212 11.72 -4.46 -8.82
C ASN A 212 10.86 -3.25 -9.21
N LYS A 213 11.31 -2.05 -8.86
CA LYS A 213 10.60 -0.78 -9.01
C LYS A 213 11.39 0.18 -9.92
N GLY A 214 12.71 0.20 -9.75
CA GLY A 214 13.62 1.08 -10.46
C GLY A 214 14.57 1.75 -9.48
N PHE A 215 15.77 2.09 -9.95
CA PHE A 215 16.78 2.71 -9.08
C PHE A 215 16.30 4.09 -8.59
N CYS A 216 16.06 4.24 -7.27
CA CYS A 216 15.56 5.46 -6.62
C CYS A 216 14.35 6.06 -7.36
N GLU A 217 13.31 5.25 -7.53
CA GLU A 217 12.11 5.64 -8.30
C GLU A 217 11.39 6.85 -7.66
N ASP A 218 11.42 7.00 -6.33
CA ASP A 218 10.82 8.17 -5.65
C ASP A 218 11.37 9.51 -6.20
N PHE A 219 12.63 9.53 -6.65
CA PHE A 219 13.22 10.71 -7.30
C PHE A 219 12.70 10.93 -8.74
N THR A 220 12.43 9.85 -9.49
CA THR A 220 11.77 9.96 -10.80
C THR A 220 10.35 10.49 -10.62
N GLU A 221 9.62 9.97 -9.64
CA GLU A 221 8.24 10.35 -9.38
C GLU A 221 8.15 11.78 -8.82
N GLY A 222 9.26 12.27 -8.23
CA GLY A 222 9.34 13.59 -7.60
C GLY A 222 8.65 13.61 -6.23
N LYS A 223 8.50 12.44 -5.60
CA LYS A 223 7.79 12.27 -4.34
C LYS A 223 8.54 12.90 -3.16
N PHE A 224 7.78 13.46 -2.24
CA PHE A 224 8.26 13.85 -0.92
C PHE A 224 8.16 12.65 0.02
N SER A 225 9.01 11.64 -0.18
CA SER A 225 9.11 10.49 0.72
C SER A 225 9.76 10.87 2.05
N PHE A 226 9.61 10.04 3.09
CA PHE A 226 10.07 10.35 4.44
C PHE A 226 11.56 10.78 4.51
N PRO A 227 12.51 10.09 3.86
CA PRO A 227 13.92 10.52 3.81
C PRO A 227 14.08 11.89 3.13
N VAL A 228 13.34 12.12 2.05
CA VAL A 228 13.40 13.36 1.27
C VAL A 228 12.91 14.56 2.07
N ILE A 229 11.79 14.39 2.79
CA ILE A 229 11.23 15.43 3.67
C ILE A 229 12.24 15.81 4.74
N HIS A 230 12.83 14.82 5.42
CA HIS A 230 13.83 15.06 6.45
C HIS A 230 15.00 15.88 5.89
N SER A 231 15.61 15.44 4.79
CA SER A 231 16.78 16.13 4.21
C SER A 231 16.48 17.58 3.82
N ILE A 232 15.35 17.84 3.15
CA ILE A 232 14.95 19.19 2.74
C ILE A 232 14.73 20.10 3.96
N ARG A 233 14.17 19.57 5.04
CA ARG A 233 13.87 20.35 6.24
C ARG A 233 15.07 20.55 7.16
N THR A 234 16.03 19.63 7.13
CA THR A 234 17.28 19.74 7.88
C THR A 234 18.19 20.83 7.30
N ASP A 235 18.20 21.03 5.98
CA ASP A 235 18.87 22.18 5.34
C ASP A 235 17.95 22.94 4.37
N PRO A 236 17.05 23.81 4.87
CA PRO A 236 16.11 24.56 4.03
C PRO A 236 16.78 25.56 3.07
N SER A 237 18.05 25.90 3.31
CA SER A 237 18.81 26.81 2.46
C SER A 237 19.25 26.13 1.16
N ASN A 238 19.41 24.81 1.19
CA ASN A 238 19.82 24.00 0.06
C ASN A 238 18.62 23.54 -0.78
N ARG A 239 18.46 24.16 -1.95
CA ARG A 239 17.37 23.85 -2.88
C ARG A 239 17.72 22.73 -3.87
N GLN A 240 18.88 22.08 -3.77
CA GLN A 240 19.33 21.11 -4.77
C GLN A 240 18.38 19.91 -4.84
N LEU A 241 18.02 19.32 -3.70
CA LEU A 241 17.15 18.15 -3.67
C LEU A 241 15.74 18.47 -4.20
N LEU A 242 15.16 19.61 -3.80
CA LEU A 242 13.90 20.11 -4.36
C LEU A 242 13.95 20.24 -5.89
N ASN A 243 15.05 20.76 -6.44
CA ASN A 243 15.19 20.89 -7.89
C ASN A 243 15.37 19.54 -8.59
N ILE A 244 16.02 18.55 -7.95
CA ILE A 244 16.12 17.18 -8.45
C ILE A 244 14.73 16.56 -8.58
N LEU A 245 13.90 16.63 -7.53
CA LEU A 245 12.53 16.11 -7.55
C LEU A 245 11.69 16.77 -8.65
N LYS A 246 11.82 18.10 -8.81
CA LYS A 246 11.11 18.85 -9.84
C LYS A 246 11.42 18.34 -11.25
N GLN A 247 12.64 17.85 -11.52
CA GLN A 247 13.00 17.37 -12.84
C GLN A 247 12.34 16.03 -13.21
N LYS A 248 11.87 15.26 -12.23
CA LYS A 248 11.31 13.91 -12.45
C LYS A 248 12.21 13.06 -13.37
N SER A 249 13.52 13.13 -13.12
CA SER A 249 14.54 12.64 -14.06
C SER A 249 14.83 11.16 -13.87
N THR A 250 15.02 10.45 -14.97
CA THR A 250 15.50 9.06 -14.99
C THR A 250 17.03 8.94 -14.93
N SER A 251 17.79 10.06 -14.91
CA SER A 251 19.26 10.04 -14.87
C SER A 251 19.79 9.40 -13.58
N VAL A 252 20.58 8.34 -13.73
CA VAL A 252 21.23 7.63 -12.62
C VAL A 252 22.22 8.54 -11.88
N GLU A 253 22.93 9.40 -12.61
CA GLU A 253 23.89 10.36 -12.05
C GLU A 253 23.19 11.37 -11.14
N LEU A 254 22.05 11.92 -11.58
CA LEU A 254 21.28 12.87 -10.78
C LEU A 254 20.73 12.20 -9.51
N LYS A 255 20.25 10.97 -9.63
CA LYS A 255 19.75 10.18 -8.49
C LYS A 255 20.87 9.86 -7.49
N ARG A 256 22.05 9.44 -7.95
CA ARG A 256 23.23 9.23 -7.09
C ARG A 256 23.64 10.51 -6.36
N PHE A 257 23.60 11.65 -7.05
CA PHE A 257 23.86 12.94 -6.39
C PHE A 257 22.78 13.27 -5.35
N GLY A 258 21.50 12.98 -5.63
CA GLY A 258 20.41 13.08 -4.66
C GLY A 258 20.68 12.26 -3.38
N LEU A 259 21.11 11.01 -3.52
CA LEU A 259 21.49 10.16 -2.37
C LEU A 259 22.62 10.78 -1.54
N GLN A 260 23.63 11.37 -2.18
CA GLN A 260 24.71 12.07 -1.45
C GLN A 260 24.21 13.29 -0.65
N LEU A 261 23.15 13.96 -1.09
CA LEU A 261 22.53 15.05 -0.32
C LEU A 261 21.81 14.51 0.93
N LEU A 262 21.15 13.36 0.81
CA LEU A 262 20.52 12.67 1.94
C LEU A 262 21.57 12.25 2.99
N GLU A 263 22.72 11.70 2.54
CA GLU A 263 23.84 11.32 3.42
C GLU A 263 24.40 12.53 4.19
N LYS A 264 24.58 13.67 3.52
CA LYS A 264 25.10 14.90 4.15
C LYS A 264 24.21 15.45 5.27
N THR A 265 22.93 15.11 5.24
CA THR A 265 21.93 15.53 6.23
C THR A 265 21.64 14.43 7.26
N ASP A 266 22.45 13.38 7.31
CA ASP A 266 22.30 12.22 8.20
C ASP A 266 20.92 11.52 8.10
N THR A 267 20.30 11.63 6.93
CA THR A 267 18.90 11.24 6.73
C THR A 267 18.68 9.74 6.94
N PHE A 268 19.60 8.90 6.48
CA PHE A 268 19.41 7.45 6.58
C PHE A 268 19.48 6.97 8.03
N ASN A 269 20.35 7.55 8.86
CA ASN A 269 20.39 7.26 10.29
C ASN A 269 19.10 7.72 10.98
N TYR A 270 18.61 8.93 10.65
CA TYR A 270 17.32 9.43 11.14
C TYR A 270 16.17 8.47 10.82
N CYS A 271 16.08 7.98 9.58
CA CYS A 271 15.06 7.02 9.18
C CYS A 271 15.15 5.69 9.95
N LEU A 272 16.36 5.17 10.17
CA LEU A 272 16.57 3.93 10.92
C LEU A 272 16.15 4.07 12.39
N GLU A 273 16.43 5.22 13.01
CA GLU A 273 15.98 5.51 14.37
C GLU A 273 14.47 5.62 14.47
N PHE A 274 13.84 6.34 13.54
CA PHE A 274 12.38 6.44 13.46
C PHE A 274 11.71 5.07 13.27
N LEU A 275 12.24 4.23 12.38
CA LEU A 275 11.73 2.87 12.14
C LEU A 275 11.86 2.01 13.38
N SER A 276 13.01 2.04 14.05
CA SER A 276 13.25 1.28 15.29
C SER A 276 12.29 1.70 16.41
N ASP A 277 12.03 3.00 16.56
CA ASP A 277 11.09 3.51 17.57
C ASP A 277 9.65 3.10 17.25
N MET A 278 9.21 3.25 16.00
CA MET A 278 7.89 2.81 15.56
C MET A 278 7.68 1.30 15.73
N GLU A 279 8.69 0.50 15.40
CA GLU A 279 8.66 -0.95 15.61
C GLU A 279 8.49 -1.29 17.10
N GLN A 280 9.25 -0.63 17.98
CA GLN A 280 9.15 -0.85 19.42
C GLN A 280 7.76 -0.48 19.96
N GLN A 281 7.22 0.67 19.54
CA GLN A 281 5.87 1.09 19.95
C GLN A 281 4.80 0.08 19.49
N ALA A 282 4.92 -0.48 18.28
CA ALA A 282 4.01 -1.51 17.80
C ALA A 282 4.14 -2.82 18.61
N ARG A 283 5.36 -3.23 18.97
CA ARG A 283 5.61 -4.41 19.82
C ARG A 283 5.04 -4.24 21.22
N ASP A 284 5.22 -3.07 21.82
CA ASP A 284 4.69 -2.77 23.15
C ASP A 284 3.16 -2.85 23.16
N GLU A 285 2.50 -2.33 22.12
CA GLU A 285 1.04 -2.42 21.98
C GLU A 285 0.57 -3.87 21.71
N ILE A 286 1.30 -4.66 20.93
CA ILE A 286 1.02 -6.10 20.76
C ILE A 286 1.07 -6.83 22.10
N HIS A 287 2.07 -6.54 22.94
CA HIS A 287 2.17 -7.13 24.27
C HIS A 287 1.01 -6.68 25.19
N GLN A 288 0.64 -5.40 25.16
CA GLN A 288 -0.51 -4.88 25.91
C GLN A 288 -1.84 -5.53 25.50
N LEU A 289 -1.99 -5.89 24.23
CA LEU A 289 -3.19 -6.56 23.70
C LEU A 289 -3.22 -8.07 23.93
N GLY A 290 -2.18 -8.65 24.56
CA GLY A 290 -2.13 -10.06 24.95
C GLY A 290 -1.19 -10.94 24.13
N THR A 291 -0.13 -10.38 23.55
CA THR A 291 0.87 -11.03 22.67
C THR A 291 0.29 -11.60 21.37
N ASN A 292 1.08 -11.57 20.30
CA ASN A 292 0.66 -12.14 19.02
C ASN A 292 1.89 -12.57 18.22
N PRO A 293 2.28 -13.85 18.31
CA PRO A 293 3.48 -14.35 17.65
C PRO A 293 3.47 -14.16 16.13
N LYS A 294 2.28 -14.10 15.51
CA LYS A 294 2.18 -13.86 14.06
C LYS A 294 2.49 -12.41 13.71
N LEU A 295 1.99 -11.44 14.48
CA LEU A 295 2.31 -10.03 14.26
C LEU A 295 3.78 -9.74 14.58
N GLU A 296 4.30 -10.30 15.67
CA GLU A 296 5.73 -10.17 16.03
C GLU A 296 6.63 -10.69 14.89
N LYS A 297 6.31 -11.85 14.32
CA LYS A 297 7.04 -12.40 13.17
C LYS A 297 6.96 -11.50 11.93
N ILE A 298 5.83 -10.84 11.68
CA ILE A 298 5.70 -9.87 10.58
C ILE A 298 6.58 -8.66 10.85
N LEU A 299 6.63 -8.15 12.09
CA LEU A 299 7.53 -7.07 12.46
C LEU A 299 9.00 -7.47 12.29
N ASP A 300 9.38 -8.70 12.65
CA ASP A 300 10.74 -9.20 12.41
C ASP A 300 11.11 -9.20 10.92
N LEU A 301 10.17 -9.59 10.04
CA LEU A 301 10.36 -9.56 8.58
C LEU A 301 10.44 -8.14 8.02
N LEU A 302 9.77 -7.19 8.67
CA LEU A 302 9.77 -5.79 8.30
C LEU A 302 10.93 -5.01 8.94
N SER A 303 11.60 -5.55 9.95
CA SER A 303 12.68 -4.85 10.63
C SER A 303 13.81 -4.49 9.66
N VAL A 304 14.39 -3.30 9.85
CA VAL A 304 15.51 -2.80 9.07
C VAL A 304 16.70 -2.67 10.00
N ALA A 305 17.67 -3.57 9.86
CA ALA A 305 18.88 -3.50 10.66
C ALA A 305 19.71 -2.27 10.27
N LYS A 306 20.35 -1.63 11.27
CA LYS A 306 21.50 -0.77 11.00
C LYS A 306 22.56 -1.65 10.33
N SER A 307 22.95 -1.32 9.10
CA SER A 307 24.11 -1.95 8.48
C SER A 307 25.31 -1.79 9.43
N PRO A 308 26.07 -2.86 9.71
CA PRO A 308 27.20 -2.80 10.63
C PRO A 308 28.31 -1.85 10.16
#